data_AF-Q22ML2-F1
#
_entry.id   AF-Q22ML2-F1
#
_cell.length_a   1.000
_cell.length_b   1.000
_cell.length_c   1.000
_cell.angle_alpha   90.00
_cell.angle_beta   90.00
_cell.angle_gamma   90.00
#
_symmetry.space_group_name_H-M   'P 1'
#
loop_
_entity.id
_entity.type
_entity.pdbx_description
1 polymer ?
#
loop_
_entity_poly.entity_id
_entity_poly.type
_entity_poly.pdbx_seq_one_letter_code
_entity_poly.pdbx_strand_id
1 'polypeptide(L)'
;MSNQVKEQVNQNELQQDIVENIEDISTKQKFTVFVGTYEGAILGMVGDLSKLELKYAFKPSTNSLKCMDVCGKYLVVGGFDEYVRVYDLKRQRECGTLEAHLGTITSIKSHQSIAFSCAEDGLIMAWKMKEFGLLHKLKEHKSAVHDIAIHTSGKIMASIGKDKRLIIWNLINAKKVFSINLKYNAYKIELTQKNIVLMSDFSIHIIDQESNQEICELQQDKQVTLNDFCVYNEVLVITGDNNGYIYIYDIETKQSISFKAHDQRVKKLCVQRIDDIDIIISISTNGEIHMFDCLIIFSDVFEIQESQVLNDIKPIYKVNTLNRLTSLTVYMDAAKDKPQKDQGDDEEKEKLKKIEEEKLLKQKQQEKKKKNQKKIKVTIEKEDEAKTYVIDSSKIAKKIEKKKKKQLKKQQKAAMVKGQQQQQQQQKFQQQKQKQNQEKPQQQNQPNKQQNKQKKSVRFQ
;
A
#
# COMPACT_ATOMS: atom_id res chain seq x y z
N MET A 1 -21.98 -9.69 17.80
CA MET A 1 -21.57 -8.50 17.03
C MET A 1 -21.73 -8.70 15.52
N SER A 2 -20.99 -9.60 14.84
CA SER A 2 -21.21 -9.83 13.38
C SER A 2 -22.65 -10.24 13.02
N ASN A 3 -23.25 -11.18 13.76
CA ASN A 3 -24.65 -11.59 13.51
C ASN A 3 -25.67 -10.48 13.83
N GLN A 4 -25.43 -9.64 14.85
CA GLN A 4 -26.31 -8.51 15.19
C GLN A 4 -26.23 -7.39 14.15
N VAL A 5 -25.06 -7.13 13.57
CA VAL A 5 -24.92 -6.18 12.45
C VAL A 5 -25.57 -6.75 11.19
N LYS A 6 -25.41 -8.05 10.91
CA LYS A 6 -26.15 -8.73 9.83
C LYS A 6 -27.65 -8.66 10.03
N GLU A 7 -28.15 -8.85 11.25
CA GLU A 7 -29.59 -8.75 11.57
C GLU A 7 -30.11 -7.32 11.46
N GLN A 8 -29.36 -6.30 11.92
CA GLN A 8 -29.75 -4.89 11.76
C GLN A 8 -29.74 -4.43 10.31
N VAL A 9 -28.79 -4.91 9.49
CA VAL A 9 -28.77 -4.62 8.06
C VAL A 9 -29.79 -5.47 7.30
N ASN A 10 -30.09 -6.71 7.71
CA ASN A 10 -31.19 -7.50 7.12
C ASN A 10 -32.57 -6.96 7.50
N GLN A 11 -32.74 -6.34 8.67
CA GLN A 11 -33.98 -5.68 9.07
C GLN A 11 -34.28 -4.43 8.21
N ASN A 12 -33.25 -3.85 7.59
CA ASN A 12 -33.34 -2.79 6.61
C ASN A 12 -33.12 -3.40 5.22
N GLU A 13 -34.14 -4.04 4.65
CA GLU A 13 -34.05 -4.68 3.32
C GLU A 13 -33.32 -3.79 2.31
N LEU A 14 -32.25 -4.32 1.69
CA LEU A 14 -31.53 -3.64 0.63
C LEU A 14 -32.51 -3.33 -0.50
N GLN A 15 -32.69 -2.04 -0.81
CA GLN A 15 -33.47 -1.65 -1.99
C GLN A 15 -32.60 -1.91 -3.22
N GLN A 16 -33.04 -2.85 -4.05
CA GLN A 16 -32.37 -3.27 -5.28
C GLN A 16 -33.29 -2.96 -6.45
N ASP A 17 -32.84 -2.06 -7.31
CA ASP A 17 -33.55 -1.74 -8.54
C ASP A 17 -32.67 -2.19 -9.72
N ILE A 18 -33.14 -3.20 -10.45
CA ILE A 18 -32.56 -3.55 -11.74
C ILE A 18 -33.18 -2.58 -12.76
N VAL A 19 -32.39 -1.64 -13.25
CA VAL A 19 -32.87 -0.54 -14.11
C VAL A 19 -33.00 -1.02 -15.57
N GLU A 20 -32.30 -2.09 -15.96
CA GLU A 20 -32.49 -2.77 -17.24
C GLU A 20 -32.71 -4.27 -17.04
N ASN A 21 -33.86 -4.77 -17.50
CA ASN A 21 -34.11 -6.20 -17.68
C ASN A 21 -33.20 -6.74 -18.80
N ILE A 22 -31.91 -6.89 -18.51
CA ILE A 22 -31.03 -7.69 -19.35
C ILE A 22 -30.92 -9.05 -18.66
N GLU A 23 -31.92 -9.90 -18.91
CA GLU A 23 -31.95 -11.31 -18.44
C GLU A 23 -30.71 -12.12 -18.91
N ASP A 24 -29.89 -11.54 -19.80
CA ASP A 24 -28.75 -12.21 -20.44
C ASP A 24 -27.35 -11.82 -19.91
N ILE A 25 -27.17 -10.83 -19.03
CA ILE A 25 -25.82 -10.52 -18.45
C ILE A 25 -25.60 -11.32 -17.16
N SER A 26 -25.79 -12.63 -17.25
CA SER A 26 -25.32 -13.58 -16.24
C SER A 26 -23.80 -13.75 -16.42
N THR A 27 -23.00 -13.00 -15.66
CA THR A 27 -21.56 -13.22 -15.58
C THR A 27 -21.28 -14.60 -14.95
N LYS A 28 -20.28 -15.31 -15.48
CA LYS A 28 -19.78 -16.56 -14.91
C LYS A 28 -18.91 -16.32 -13.67
N GLN A 29 -18.28 -15.14 -13.59
CA GLN A 29 -17.44 -14.75 -12.47
C GLN A 29 -18.22 -13.96 -11.43
N LYS A 30 -18.29 -14.55 -10.23
CA LYS A 30 -18.74 -13.84 -9.03
C LYS A 30 -17.65 -12.92 -8.54
N PHE A 31 -18.07 -11.72 -8.19
CA PHE A 31 -17.21 -10.73 -7.56
C PHE A 31 -17.83 -10.27 -6.24
N THR A 32 -17.01 -9.64 -5.41
CA THR A 32 -17.44 -9.06 -4.14
C THR A 32 -17.13 -7.58 -4.14
N VAL A 33 -18.15 -6.76 -3.93
CA VAL A 33 -18.01 -5.32 -3.71
C VAL A 33 -17.92 -5.10 -2.21
N PHE A 34 -16.77 -4.64 -1.74
CA PHE A 34 -16.59 -4.22 -0.36
C PHE A 34 -16.72 -2.71 -0.25
N VAL A 35 -17.62 -2.27 0.63
CA VAL A 35 -17.85 -0.87 0.93
C VAL A 35 -17.64 -0.60 2.41
N GLY A 36 -17.00 0.53 2.70
CA GLY A 36 -16.82 1.02 4.06
C GLY A 36 -17.83 2.13 4.34
N THR A 37 -18.36 2.17 5.57
CA THR A 37 -19.36 3.15 5.98
C THR A 37 -18.78 4.20 6.92
N TYR A 38 -19.49 5.32 7.04
CA TYR A 38 -19.15 6.40 7.97
C TYR A 38 -19.29 5.96 9.44
N GLU A 39 -20.16 5.00 9.71
CA GLU A 39 -20.42 4.40 11.03
C GLU A 39 -19.39 3.33 11.43
N GLY A 40 -18.35 3.15 10.60
CA GLY A 40 -17.26 2.22 10.86
C GLY A 40 -17.59 0.76 10.51
N ALA A 41 -18.62 0.52 9.69
CA ALA A 41 -18.96 -0.82 9.20
C ALA A 41 -18.30 -1.13 7.85
N ILE A 42 -18.00 -2.40 7.62
CA ILE A 42 -17.60 -2.95 6.32
C ILE A 42 -18.75 -3.84 5.86
N LEU A 43 -19.29 -3.54 4.68
CA LEU A 43 -20.30 -4.35 4.01
C LEU A 43 -19.65 -4.98 2.79
N GLY A 44 -19.79 -6.29 2.61
CA GLY A 44 -19.31 -7.00 1.42
C GLY A 44 -20.46 -7.71 0.75
N MET A 45 -20.80 -7.25 -0.45
CA MET A 45 -21.87 -7.79 -1.27
C MET A 45 -21.27 -8.69 -2.34
N VAL A 46 -21.69 -9.94 -2.37
CA VAL A 46 -21.22 -10.95 -3.32
C VAL A 46 -22.29 -11.17 -4.36
N GLY A 47 -21.89 -11.24 -5.62
CA GLY A 47 -22.83 -11.53 -6.67
C GLY A 47 -22.25 -11.44 -8.06
N ASP A 48 -23.17 -11.37 -8.99
CA ASP A 48 -22.96 -11.17 -10.41
C ASP A 48 -23.52 -9.79 -10.79
N LEU A 49 -23.41 -9.38 -12.05
CA LEU A 49 -23.91 -8.07 -12.49
C LEU A 49 -25.43 -7.90 -12.36
N SER A 50 -26.17 -9.01 -12.31
CA SER A 50 -27.63 -8.99 -12.16
C SER A 50 -28.09 -8.87 -10.71
N LYS A 51 -27.31 -9.38 -9.74
CA LYS A 51 -27.73 -9.46 -8.35
C LYS A 51 -26.54 -9.47 -7.40
N LEU A 52 -26.57 -8.54 -6.45
CA LEU A 52 -25.64 -8.51 -5.32
C LEU A 52 -26.35 -8.89 -4.02
N GLU A 53 -25.75 -9.81 -3.26
CA GLU A 53 -26.27 -10.23 -1.96
C GLU A 53 -25.27 -9.89 -0.84
N LEU A 54 -25.76 -9.29 0.24
CA LEU A 54 -24.90 -9.00 1.39
C LEU A 54 -24.45 -10.28 2.09
N LYS A 55 -23.14 -10.55 2.05
CA LYS A 55 -22.54 -11.74 2.68
C LYS A 55 -21.66 -11.38 3.87
N TYR A 56 -20.92 -10.28 3.76
CA TYR A 56 -19.99 -9.82 4.77
C TYR A 56 -20.54 -8.59 5.47
N ALA A 57 -20.51 -8.61 6.80
CA ALA A 57 -20.78 -7.44 7.62
C ALA A 57 -19.87 -7.49 8.83
N PHE A 58 -18.92 -6.57 8.87
CA PHE A 58 -17.98 -6.39 9.97
C PHE A 58 -18.13 -4.98 10.53
N LYS A 59 -17.91 -4.80 11.83
CA LYS A 59 -17.83 -3.48 12.44
C LYS A 59 -16.46 -3.31 13.09
N PRO A 60 -15.43 -2.97 12.31
CA PRO A 60 -14.06 -2.78 12.82
C PRO A 60 -13.93 -1.68 13.87
N SER A 61 -14.67 -0.59 13.70
CA SER A 61 -14.50 0.62 14.49
C SER A 61 -15.85 1.31 14.71
N THR A 62 -15.87 2.23 15.66
CA THR A 62 -16.93 3.23 15.83
C THR A 62 -16.70 4.46 14.94
N ASN A 63 -15.49 4.62 14.42
CA ASN A 63 -15.10 5.75 13.59
C ASN A 63 -15.21 5.42 12.11
N SER A 64 -15.38 6.46 11.29
CA SER A 64 -15.51 6.34 9.84
C SER A 64 -14.31 5.62 9.22
N LEU A 65 -14.63 4.71 8.30
CA LEU A 65 -13.63 4.14 7.41
C LEU A 65 -13.23 5.18 6.37
N LYS A 66 -11.98 5.09 5.90
CA LYS A 66 -11.39 6.04 4.95
C LYS A 66 -10.85 5.35 3.72
N CYS A 67 -10.19 4.21 3.91
CA CYS A 67 -9.55 3.48 2.84
C CYS A 67 -9.65 1.97 3.08
N MET A 68 -9.74 1.23 1.99
CA MET A 68 -9.76 -0.22 1.98
C MET A 68 -9.10 -0.70 0.70
N ASP A 69 -8.42 -1.83 0.79
CA ASP A 69 -7.90 -2.52 -0.37
C ASP A 69 -7.75 -4.02 -0.12
N VAL A 70 -7.67 -4.80 -1.20
CA VAL A 70 -7.58 -6.25 -1.13
C VAL A 70 -6.17 -6.72 -1.49
N CYS A 71 -5.54 -7.47 -0.58
CA CYS A 71 -4.23 -8.07 -0.77
C CYS A 71 -4.36 -9.60 -0.77
N GLY A 72 -4.59 -10.18 -1.95
CA GLY A 72 -4.85 -11.60 -2.10
C GLY A 72 -6.15 -12.01 -1.40
N LYS A 73 -6.04 -12.87 -0.38
CA LYS A 73 -7.21 -13.33 0.42
C LYS A 73 -7.58 -12.43 1.59
N TYR A 74 -6.84 -11.33 1.78
CA TYR A 74 -7.02 -10.44 2.92
C TYR A 74 -7.60 -9.11 2.48
N LEU A 75 -8.60 -8.63 3.21
CA LEU A 75 -9.08 -7.25 3.12
C LEU A 75 -8.36 -6.42 4.18
N VAL A 76 -7.72 -5.33 3.74
CA VAL A 76 -6.98 -4.41 4.61
C VAL A 76 -7.77 -3.11 4.68
N VAL A 77 -8.03 -2.64 5.90
CA VAL A 77 -8.95 -1.53 6.16
C VAL A 77 -8.30 -0.49 7.07
N GLY A 78 -8.47 0.78 6.71
CA GLY A 78 -8.01 1.94 7.46
C GLY A 78 -9.13 2.97 7.61
N GLY A 79 -9.10 3.69 8.71
CA GLY A 79 -10.11 4.69 9.07
C GLY A 79 -9.50 5.91 9.72
N PHE A 80 -10.33 6.68 10.42
CA PHE A 80 -9.86 7.78 11.27
C PHE A 80 -9.01 7.33 12.45
N ASP A 81 -9.08 6.05 12.81
CA ASP A 81 -8.20 5.43 13.80
C ASP A 81 -6.77 5.28 13.28
N GLU A 82 -5.85 5.00 14.21
CA GLU A 82 -4.44 4.71 13.93
C GLU A 82 -4.19 3.25 13.51
N TYR A 83 -5.25 2.43 13.55
CA TYR A 83 -5.20 0.98 13.42
C TYR A 83 -5.54 0.50 12.02
N VAL A 84 -4.60 -0.18 11.36
CA VAL A 84 -4.88 -0.90 10.10
C VAL A 84 -5.39 -2.30 10.45
N ARG A 85 -6.63 -2.61 10.10
CA ARG A 85 -7.26 -3.90 10.43
C ARG A 85 -7.25 -4.82 9.23
N VAL A 86 -7.08 -6.13 9.49
CA VAL A 86 -6.99 -7.14 8.44
C VAL A 86 -8.05 -8.22 8.64
N TYR A 87 -8.80 -8.52 7.58
CA TYR A 87 -9.85 -9.53 7.56
C TYR A 87 -9.50 -10.64 6.55
N ASP A 88 -9.62 -11.90 6.96
CA ASP A 88 -9.53 -13.04 6.06
C ASP A 88 -10.88 -13.21 5.33
N LEU A 89 -10.86 -13.04 4.01
CA LEU A 89 -12.06 -13.15 3.17
C LEU A 89 -12.59 -14.58 3.09
N LYS A 90 -11.70 -15.59 3.14
CA LYS A 90 -12.10 -17.01 3.09
C LYS A 90 -12.70 -17.46 4.41
N ARG A 91 -12.08 -17.07 5.53
CA ARG A 91 -12.55 -17.45 6.88
C ARG A 91 -13.60 -16.49 7.45
N GLN A 92 -13.88 -15.39 6.77
CA GLN A 92 -14.85 -14.37 7.16
C GLN A 92 -14.65 -13.84 8.59
N ARG A 93 -13.39 -13.63 8.98
CA ARG A 93 -13.04 -13.21 10.34
C ARG A 93 -11.88 -12.23 10.33
N GLU A 94 -11.78 -11.46 11.41
CA GLU A 94 -10.62 -10.61 11.66
C GLU A 94 -9.39 -11.47 11.92
N CYS A 95 -8.29 -11.16 11.23
CA CYS A 95 -6.97 -11.76 11.48
C CYS A 95 -6.25 -11.05 12.62
N GLY A 96 -6.37 -9.73 12.66
CA GLY A 96 -5.73 -8.88 13.65
C GLY A 96 -5.56 -7.44 13.17
N THR A 97 -4.87 -6.68 14.01
CA THR A 97 -4.63 -5.25 13.84
C THR A 97 -3.13 -4.99 13.71
N LEU A 98 -2.76 -4.13 12.77
CA LEU A 98 -1.40 -3.67 12.55
C LEU A 98 -1.26 -2.29 13.18
N GLU A 99 -0.52 -2.24 14.29
CA GLU A 99 -0.33 -1.05 15.12
C GLU A 99 1.06 -0.46 14.86
N ALA A 100 1.12 0.65 14.12
CA ALA A 100 2.39 1.36 13.94
C ALA A 100 2.24 2.82 13.51
N HIS A 101 1.10 3.21 12.93
CA HIS A 101 0.78 4.61 12.67
C HIS A 101 0.38 5.34 13.96
N LEU A 102 0.53 6.66 13.96
CA LEU A 102 0.17 7.55 15.07
C LEU A 102 -0.81 8.66 14.61
N GLY A 103 -1.66 8.33 13.65
CA GLY A 103 -2.65 9.24 13.09
C GLY A 103 -3.59 8.52 12.14
N THR A 104 -4.58 9.26 11.62
CA THR A 104 -5.58 8.73 10.69
C THR A 104 -4.92 8.12 9.46
N ILE A 105 -5.39 6.93 9.08
CA ILE A 105 -4.92 6.21 7.89
C ILE A 105 -5.62 6.80 6.67
N THR A 106 -4.84 7.45 5.82
CA THR A 106 -5.36 8.24 4.69
C THR A 106 -5.54 7.39 3.44
N SER A 107 -4.64 6.45 3.18
CA SER A 107 -4.74 5.54 2.04
C SER A 107 -4.06 4.20 2.31
N ILE A 108 -4.59 3.17 1.64
CA ILE A 108 -4.04 1.81 1.62
C ILE A 108 -4.03 1.35 0.16
N LYS A 109 -2.90 0.81 -0.28
CA LYS A 109 -2.73 0.17 -1.59
C LYS A 109 -1.95 -1.11 -1.45
N SER A 110 -2.36 -2.13 -2.18
CA SER A 110 -1.82 -3.48 -2.12
C SER A 110 -1.25 -3.86 -3.46
N HIS A 111 -0.11 -4.54 -3.43
CA HIS A 111 0.46 -5.14 -4.62
C HIS A 111 1.02 -6.51 -4.26
N GLN A 112 0.52 -7.54 -4.93
CA GLN A 112 0.83 -8.94 -4.65
C GLN A 112 0.52 -9.33 -3.21
N SER A 113 1.56 -9.50 -2.37
CA SER A 113 1.44 -9.94 -0.96
C SER A 113 1.85 -8.86 0.04
N ILE A 114 2.06 -7.63 -0.45
CA ILE A 114 2.46 -6.47 0.36
C ILE A 114 1.34 -5.44 0.32
N ALA A 115 0.90 -5.00 1.50
CA ALA A 115 0.03 -3.86 1.65
C ALA A 115 0.85 -2.65 2.11
N PHE A 116 0.57 -1.49 1.54
CA PHE A 116 1.15 -0.22 1.92
C PHE A 116 0.06 0.63 2.57
N SER A 117 0.33 1.16 3.75
CA SER A 117 -0.55 2.10 4.43
C SER A 117 0.17 3.43 4.61
N CYS A 118 -0.55 4.54 4.44
CA CYS A 118 -0.05 5.87 4.76
C CYS A 118 -1.01 6.60 5.69
N ALA A 119 -0.47 7.55 6.46
CA ALA A 119 -1.24 8.25 7.48
C ALA A 119 -0.86 9.73 7.62
N GLU A 120 -1.62 10.42 8.45
CA GLU A 120 -1.40 11.83 8.80
C GLU A 120 -0.10 12.09 9.58
N ASP A 121 0.51 11.03 10.13
CA ASP A 121 1.81 11.08 10.80
C ASP A 121 3.01 11.31 9.85
N GLY A 122 2.76 11.34 8.54
CA GLY A 122 3.79 11.52 7.52
C GLY A 122 4.58 10.25 7.19
N LEU A 123 4.13 9.09 7.66
CA LEU A 123 4.77 7.80 7.45
C LEU A 123 4.01 6.97 6.41
N ILE A 124 4.78 6.17 5.68
CA ILE A 124 4.25 5.09 4.85
C ILE A 124 4.84 3.78 5.36
N MET A 125 4.00 2.78 5.57
CA MET A 125 4.38 1.49 6.11
C MET A 125 4.09 0.39 5.11
N ALA A 126 5.04 -0.51 4.92
CA ALA A 126 4.89 -1.68 4.08
C ALA A 126 4.73 -2.93 4.96
N TRP A 127 3.66 -3.68 4.74
CA TRP A 127 3.24 -4.82 5.53
C TRP A 127 3.25 -6.08 4.70
N LYS A 128 3.87 -7.15 5.23
CA LYS A 128 3.82 -8.48 4.61
C LYS A 128 2.59 -9.23 5.10
N MET A 129 1.63 -9.47 4.21
CA MET A 129 0.30 -9.95 4.62
C MET A 129 0.25 -11.40 5.11
N LYS A 130 1.22 -12.25 4.77
CA LYS A 130 1.25 -13.63 5.30
C LYS A 130 1.69 -13.70 6.76
N GLU A 131 2.58 -12.80 7.17
CA GLU A 131 3.20 -12.79 8.50
C GLU A 131 2.64 -11.66 9.37
N PHE A 132 1.84 -10.76 8.79
CA PHE A 132 1.38 -9.51 9.40
C PHE A 132 2.53 -8.67 9.98
N GLY A 133 3.72 -8.79 9.39
CA GLY A 133 4.94 -8.13 9.83
C GLY A 133 5.20 -6.83 9.07
N LEU A 134 5.70 -5.82 9.79
CA LEU A 134 6.21 -4.58 9.19
C LEU A 134 7.53 -4.86 8.46
N LEU A 135 7.55 -4.63 7.15
CA LEU A 135 8.75 -4.76 6.30
C LEU A 135 9.60 -3.49 6.32
N HIS A 136 8.95 -2.36 6.03
CA HIS A 136 9.63 -1.08 5.86
C HIS A 136 8.80 0.07 6.42
N LYS A 137 9.52 1.05 6.98
CA LYS A 137 8.99 2.34 7.42
C LYS A 137 9.64 3.43 6.58
N LEU A 138 8.85 4.06 5.72
CA LEU A 138 9.29 5.11 4.81
C LEU A 138 8.96 6.47 5.44
N LYS A 139 10.00 7.26 5.76
CA LYS A 139 9.90 8.52 6.50
C LYS A 139 10.61 9.65 5.77
N GLU A 140 9.98 10.19 4.73
CA GLU A 140 10.51 11.33 3.97
C GLU A 140 9.53 12.51 3.86
N HIS A 141 8.23 12.26 3.97
CA HIS A 141 7.25 13.33 4.06
C HIS A 141 7.41 14.08 5.38
N LYS A 142 7.34 15.41 5.30
CA LYS A 142 7.46 16.29 6.49
C LYS A 142 6.12 16.58 7.16
N SER A 143 5.03 16.13 6.54
CA SER A 143 3.65 16.38 6.96
C SER A 143 2.79 15.18 6.53
N ALA A 144 1.49 15.24 6.81
CA ALA A 144 0.52 14.20 6.48
C ALA A 144 0.65 13.71 5.03
N VAL A 145 0.67 12.39 4.84
CA VAL A 145 0.59 11.78 3.50
C VAL A 145 -0.87 11.73 3.11
N HIS A 146 -1.23 12.25 1.94
CA HIS A 146 -2.61 12.25 1.47
C HIS A 146 -2.98 10.95 0.77
N ASP A 147 -2.11 10.46 -0.11
CA ASP A 147 -2.39 9.26 -0.89
C ASP A 147 -1.10 8.61 -1.42
N ILE A 148 -1.23 7.35 -1.83
CA ILE A 148 -0.17 6.53 -2.43
C ILE A 148 -0.71 5.81 -3.66
N ALA A 149 0.15 5.62 -4.65
CA ALA A 149 -0.15 4.83 -5.84
C ALA A 149 1.01 3.91 -6.18
N ILE A 150 0.70 2.70 -6.61
CA ILE A 150 1.68 1.69 -6.99
C ILE A 150 1.64 1.53 -8.50
N HIS A 151 2.81 1.58 -9.14
CA HIS A 151 2.93 1.32 -10.57
C HIS A 151 2.53 -0.12 -10.88
N THR A 152 1.91 -0.39 -12.03
CA THR A 152 1.50 -1.75 -12.46
C THR A 152 2.64 -2.78 -12.42
N SER A 153 3.89 -2.34 -12.58
CA SER A 153 5.07 -3.21 -12.45
C SER A 153 5.36 -3.71 -11.01
N GLY A 154 4.79 -3.05 -9.99
CA GLY A 154 5.07 -3.28 -8.57
C GLY A 154 6.44 -2.84 -8.07
N LYS A 155 7.28 -2.24 -8.92
CA LYS A 155 8.66 -1.85 -8.57
C LYS A 155 8.75 -0.42 -8.04
N ILE A 156 7.78 0.41 -8.40
CA ILE A 156 7.76 1.84 -8.11
C ILE A 156 6.44 2.17 -7.42
N MET A 157 6.52 3.07 -6.46
CA MET A 157 5.36 3.66 -5.79
C MET A 157 5.56 5.17 -5.75
N ALA A 158 4.47 5.92 -5.87
CA ALA A 158 4.45 7.35 -5.69
C ALA A 158 3.63 7.69 -4.46
N SER A 159 4.02 8.75 -3.76
CA SER A 159 3.26 9.29 -2.64
C SER A 159 3.20 10.80 -2.70
N ILE A 160 2.08 11.33 -2.22
CA ILE A 160 1.84 12.76 -2.13
C ILE A 160 1.43 13.13 -0.71
N GLY A 161 1.78 14.34 -0.28
CA GLY A 161 1.48 14.81 1.06
C GLY A 161 1.17 16.28 1.13
N LYS A 162 0.71 16.71 2.31
CA LYS A 162 0.42 18.10 2.68
C LYS A 162 1.66 18.99 2.61
N ASP A 163 2.85 18.40 2.55
CA ASP A 163 4.10 19.10 2.31
C ASP A 163 4.31 19.54 0.84
N LYS A 164 3.31 19.33 -0.02
CA LYS A 164 3.34 19.63 -1.46
C LYS A 164 4.48 18.90 -2.19
N ARG A 165 4.83 17.70 -1.73
CA ARG A 165 5.87 16.88 -2.37
C ARG A 165 5.25 15.66 -3.00
N LEU A 166 5.63 15.41 -4.25
CA LEU A 166 5.51 14.10 -4.88
C LEU A 166 6.82 13.36 -4.65
N ILE A 167 6.77 12.20 -4.00
CA ILE A 167 7.95 11.37 -3.73
C ILE A 167 7.80 10.04 -4.46
N ILE A 168 8.81 9.69 -5.26
CA ILE A 168 8.89 8.39 -5.92
C ILE A 168 9.79 7.46 -5.12
N TRP A 169 9.29 6.25 -4.90
CA TRP A 169 9.91 5.19 -4.10
C TRP A 169 10.24 4.00 -4.98
N ASN A 170 11.42 3.44 -4.78
CA ASN A 170 11.78 2.14 -5.28
C ASN A 170 11.40 1.10 -4.24
N LEU A 171 10.46 0.21 -4.58
CA LEU A 171 9.93 -0.80 -3.68
C LEU A 171 10.86 -2.00 -3.49
N ILE A 172 11.85 -2.20 -4.37
CA ILE A 172 12.81 -3.31 -4.26
C ILE A 172 13.78 -3.07 -3.11
N ASN A 173 14.21 -1.82 -2.91
CA ASN A 173 15.15 -1.44 -1.86
C ASN A 173 14.54 -0.54 -0.78
N ALA A 174 13.25 -0.21 -0.89
CA ALA A 174 12.49 0.65 0.00
C ALA A 174 13.15 2.02 0.23
N LYS A 175 13.69 2.61 -0.85
CA LYS A 175 14.31 3.94 -0.80
C LYS A 175 13.62 4.91 -1.72
N LYS A 176 13.63 6.16 -1.29
CA LYS A 176 13.28 7.30 -2.14
C LYS A 176 14.25 7.35 -3.34
N VAL A 177 13.69 7.50 -4.52
CA VAL A 177 14.43 7.74 -5.77
C VAL A 177 14.60 9.25 -5.95
N PHE A 178 13.49 9.98 -6.00
CA PHE A 178 13.49 11.44 -6.15
C PHE A 178 12.25 12.06 -5.50
N SER A 179 12.24 13.39 -5.42
CA SER A 179 11.06 14.15 -4.99
C SER A 179 10.90 15.40 -5.82
N ILE A 180 9.67 15.69 -6.21
CA ILE A 180 9.27 16.91 -6.91
C ILE A 180 8.49 17.79 -5.94
N ASN A 181 8.75 19.10 -5.96
CA ASN A 181 7.94 20.07 -5.23
C ASN A 181 6.82 20.54 -6.14
N LEU A 182 5.58 20.28 -5.76
CA LEU A 182 4.39 20.69 -6.49
C LEU A 182 4.06 22.14 -6.16
N LYS A 183 3.54 22.88 -7.14
CA LYS A 183 3.09 24.26 -6.95
C LYS A 183 1.71 24.34 -6.27
N TYR A 184 0.98 23.24 -6.29
CA TYR A 184 -0.38 23.08 -5.78
C TYR A 184 -0.45 21.99 -4.70
N ASN A 185 -1.59 21.89 -4.01
CA ASN A 185 -1.88 20.76 -3.13
C ASN A 185 -2.48 19.62 -3.96
N ALA A 186 -1.86 18.44 -3.92
CA ALA A 186 -2.42 17.23 -4.50
C ALA A 186 -3.04 16.37 -3.38
N TYR A 187 -4.22 15.81 -3.64
CA TYR A 187 -4.95 14.99 -2.66
C TYR A 187 -5.04 13.52 -3.05
N LYS A 188 -5.03 13.23 -4.35
CA LYS A 188 -5.11 11.89 -4.91
C LYS A 188 -4.07 11.68 -6.00
N ILE A 189 -3.57 10.47 -6.10
CA ILE A 189 -2.54 10.08 -7.07
C ILE A 189 -2.87 8.71 -7.68
N GLU A 190 -2.56 8.57 -8.96
CA GLU A 190 -2.55 7.28 -9.65
C GLU A 190 -1.30 7.17 -10.53
N LEU A 191 -0.75 5.97 -10.58
CA LEU A 191 0.39 5.64 -11.43
C LEU A 191 -0.07 4.72 -12.55
N THR A 192 0.07 5.22 -13.76
CA THR A 192 -0.21 4.50 -15.00
C THR A 192 1.12 3.98 -15.57
N GLN A 193 1.12 3.31 -16.72
CA GLN A 193 2.37 2.83 -17.34
C GLN A 193 3.30 3.98 -17.77
N LYS A 194 2.73 5.09 -18.22
CA LYS A 194 3.49 6.23 -18.76
C LYS A 194 3.39 7.49 -17.90
N ASN A 195 2.26 7.68 -17.24
CA ASN A 195 1.91 8.95 -16.62
C ASN A 195 1.73 8.83 -15.11
N ILE A 196 1.90 9.95 -14.43
CA ILE A 196 1.48 10.16 -13.05
C ILE A 196 0.32 11.14 -13.11
N VAL A 197 -0.85 10.70 -12.68
CA VAL A 197 -2.04 11.55 -12.64
C VAL A 197 -2.23 12.02 -11.20
N LEU A 198 -2.35 13.33 -11.03
CA LEU A 198 -2.51 13.99 -9.75
C LEU A 198 -3.78 14.83 -9.77
N MET A 199 -4.56 14.76 -8.70
CA MET A 199 -5.75 15.59 -8.57
C MET A 199 -5.55 16.66 -7.50
N SER A 200 -5.78 17.91 -7.90
CA SER A 200 -5.76 19.11 -7.05
C SER A 200 -7.20 19.52 -6.67
N ASP A 201 -7.41 20.75 -6.21
CA ASP A 201 -8.74 21.26 -5.84
C ASP A 201 -9.66 21.45 -7.06
N PHE A 202 -9.10 21.92 -8.18
CA PHE A 202 -9.83 22.34 -9.39
C PHE A 202 -9.21 21.83 -10.68
N SER A 203 -8.12 21.07 -10.62
CA SER A 203 -7.45 20.58 -11.81
C SER A 203 -6.84 19.21 -11.62
N ILE A 204 -6.76 18.49 -12.73
CA ILE A 204 -6.06 17.22 -12.82
C ILE A 204 -4.78 17.48 -13.59
N HIS A 205 -3.64 17.19 -12.97
CA HIS A 205 -2.33 17.35 -13.56
C HIS A 205 -1.78 16.00 -13.98
N ILE A 206 -1.24 15.95 -15.18
CA ILE A 206 -0.71 14.74 -15.79
C ILE A 206 0.78 14.97 -16.04
N ILE A 207 1.60 14.17 -15.39
CA ILE A 207 3.05 14.27 -15.44
C ILE A 207 3.59 13.03 -16.16
N ASP A 208 4.47 13.23 -17.13
CA ASP A 208 5.19 12.14 -17.79
C ASP A 208 6.21 11.52 -16.82
N GLN A 209 6.23 10.19 -16.70
CA GLN A 209 7.17 9.50 -15.80
C GLN A 209 8.62 9.57 -16.31
N GLU A 210 8.84 9.63 -17.62
CA GLU A 210 10.19 9.64 -18.19
C GLU A 210 10.85 11.01 -18.05
N SER A 211 10.17 12.07 -18.51
CA SER A 211 10.68 13.44 -18.46
C SER A 211 10.47 14.12 -17.11
N ASN A 212 9.54 13.63 -16.27
CA ASN A 212 9.10 14.27 -15.03
C ASN A 212 8.54 15.69 -15.23
N GLN A 213 7.97 15.95 -16.40
CA GLN A 213 7.35 17.23 -16.74
C GLN A 213 5.82 17.09 -16.80
N GLU A 214 5.13 18.17 -16.43
CA GLU A 214 3.68 18.28 -16.59
C GLU A 214 3.34 18.37 -18.09
N ILE A 215 2.65 17.36 -18.61
CA ILE A 215 2.20 17.29 -20.01
C ILE A 215 0.91 18.10 -20.18
N CYS A 216 -0.01 17.91 -19.25
CA CYS A 216 -1.37 18.41 -19.38
C CYS A 216 -1.93 18.79 -18.01
N GLU A 217 -2.70 19.87 -18.01
CA GLU A 217 -3.57 20.27 -16.91
C GLU A 217 -5.01 20.31 -17.46
N LEU A 218 -5.88 19.52 -16.85
CA LEU A 218 -7.31 19.50 -17.13
C LEU A 218 -8.00 20.33 -16.05
N GLN A 219 -8.55 21.48 -16.43
CA GLN A 219 -9.30 22.33 -15.51
C GLN A 219 -10.72 21.80 -15.34
N GLN A 220 -11.19 21.81 -14.10
CA GLN A 220 -12.54 21.42 -13.73
C GLN A 220 -13.26 22.66 -13.21
N ASP A 221 -14.46 22.93 -13.75
CA ASP A 221 -15.27 24.09 -13.36
C ASP A 221 -15.74 24.01 -11.90
N LYS A 222 -15.77 22.79 -11.34
CA LYS A 222 -16.26 22.51 -9.99
C LYS A 222 -15.16 21.96 -9.11
N GLN A 223 -15.26 22.25 -7.82
CA GLN A 223 -14.30 21.78 -6.83
C GLN A 223 -14.46 20.27 -6.57
N VAL A 224 -13.46 19.48 -6.94
CA VAL A 224 -13.46 17.99 -6.85
C VAL A 224 -12.75 17.48 -5.59
N THR A 225 -12.45 18.37 -4.64
CA THR A 225 -11.84 18.01 -3.35
C THR A 225 -12.41 16.73 -2.76
N LEU A 226 -11.55 15.75 -2.45
CA LEU A 226 -11.90 14.50 -1.74
C LEU A 226 -12.80 13.50 -2.49
N ASN A 227 -13.07 13.72 -3.77
CA ASN A 227 -13.63 12.68 -4.64
C ASN A 227 -12.49 11.76 -5.10
N ASP A 228 -12.81 10.56 -5.58
CA ASP A 228 -11.82 9.66 -6.15
C ASP A 228 -11.78 9.84 -7.67
N PHE A 229 -10.68 9.42 -8.27
CA PHE A 229 -10.56 9.29 -9.71
C PHE A 229 -9.95 7.94 -10.05
N CYS A 230 -10.13 7.50 -11.29
CA CYS A 230 -9.37 6.41 -11.86
C CYS A 230 -8.93 6.75 -13.27
N VAL A 231 -7.84 6.12 -13.72
CA VAL A 231 -7.38 6.18 -15.10
C VAL A 231 -7.77 4.89 -15.82
N TYR A 232 -8.36 5.03 -17.01
CA TYR A 232 -8.73 3.94 -17.88
C TYR A 232 -7.92 3.99 -19.18
N ASN A 233 -7.31 2.86 -19.54
CA ASN A 233 -6.51 2.68 -20.76
C ASN A 233 -5.42 3.73 -21.01
N GLU A 234 -4.88 4.36 -19.96
CA GLU A 234 -3.86 5.43 -20.04
C GLU A 234 -4.31 6.74 -20.72
N VAL A 235 -5.54 6.79 -21.22
CA VAL A 235 -6.07 7.90 -22.06
C VAL A 235 -7.22 8.60 -21.37
N LEU A 236 -8.07 7.89 -20.62
CA LEU A 236 -9.25 8.46 -19.99
C LEU A 236 -9.05 8.63 -18.49
N VAL A 237 -9.42 9.79 -17.96
CA VAL A 237 -9.49 10.05 -16.51
C VAL A 237 -10.94 10.20 -16.10
N ILE A 238 -11.40 9.35 -15.18
CA ILE A 238 -12.76 9.35 -14.68
C ILE A 238 -12.77 9.96 -13.29
N THR A 239 -13.57 10.99 -13.06
CA THR A 239 -13.70 11.69 -11.78
C THR A 239 -15.15 11.83 -11.36
N GLY A 240 -15.41 11.84 -10.06
CA GLY A 240 -16.73 12.13 -9.51
C GLY A 240 -16.82 13.56 -8.98
N ASP A 241 -18.00 14.17 -9.00
CA ASP A 241 -18.25 15.49 -8.41
C ASP A 241 -19.11 15.45 -7.13
N ASN A 242 -19.36 16.64 -6.56
CA ASN A 242 -20.16 16.80 -5.34
C ASN A 242 -21.68 16.78 -5.58
N ASN A 243 -22.12 16.87 -6.83
CA ASN A 243 -23.53 16.89 -7.22
C ASN A 243 -24.00 15.55 -7.83
N GLY A 244 -23.12 14.54 -7.84
CA GLY A 244 -23.42 13.21 -8.35
C GLY A 244 -23.10 12.98 -9.83
N TYR A 245 -22.44 13.92 -10.50
CA TYR A 245 -21.94 13.76 -11.85
C TYR A 245 -20.64 12.96 -11.86
N ILE A 246 -20.49 12.14 -12.89
CA ILE A 246 -19.20 11.54 -13.27
C ILE A 246 -18.72 12.28 -14.51
N TYR A 247 -17.46 12.70 -14.48
CA TYR A 247 -16.76 13.34 -15.59
C TYR A 247 -15.70 12.40 -16.13
N ILE A 248 -15.64 12.25 -17.44
CA ILE A 248 -14.65 11.45 -18.15
C ILE A 248 -13.88 12.41 -19.05
N TYR A 249 -12.59 12.56 -18.78
CA TYR A 249 -11.69 13.41 -19.53
C TYR A 249 -10.82 12.56 -20.43
N ASP A 250 -10.66 12.95 -21.67
CA ASP A 250 -9.62 12.44 -22.53
C ASP A 250 -8.36 13.29 -22.38
N ILE A 251 -7.25 12.63 -22.06
CA ILE A 251 -5.94 13.25 -21.85
C ILE A 251 -5.38 13.84 -23.15
N GLU A 252 -5.62 13.18 -24.29
CA GLU A 252 -5.05 13.58 -25.57
C GLU A 252 -5.80 14.77 -26.17
N THR A 253 -7.13 14.69 -26.23
CA THR A 253 -7.97 15.76 -26.79
C THR A 253 -8.28 16.87 -25.77
N LYS A 254 -8.09 16.60 -24.47
CA LYS A 254 -8.48 17.48 -23.34
C LYS A 254 -9.98 17.75 -23.26
N GLN A 255 -10.78 16.93 -23.92
CA GLN A 255 -12.23 17.06 -23.93
C GLN A 255 -12.84 16.26 -22.79
N SER A 256 -14.05 16.63 -22.41
CA SER A 256 -14.73 16.00 -21.29
C SER A 256 -16.18 15.65 -21.63
N ILE A 257 -16.59 14.48 -21.19
CA ILE A 257 -17.99 14.11 -21.09
C ILE A 257 -18.38 14.12 -19.64
N SER A 258 -19.63 14.48 -19.36
CA SER A 258 -20.21 14.25 -18.05
C SER A 258 -21.61 13.69 -18.14
N PHE A 259 -22.02 12.93 -17.13
CA PHE A 259 -23.39 12.46 -16.98
C PHE A 259 -23.77 12.40 -15.51
N LYS A 260 -25.07 12.51 -15.22
CA LYS A 260 -25.57 12.45 -13.84
C LYS A 260 -25.67 10.98 -13.40
N ALA A 261 -24.74 10.55 -12.56
CA ALA A 261 -24.72 9.18 -12.05
C ALA A 261 -25.51 9.04 -10.74
N HIS A 262 -25.46 10.03 -9.85
CA HIS A 262 -26.06 9.99 -8.51
C HIS A 262 -26.82 11.30 -8.21
N ASP A 263 -27.65 11.30 -7.15
CA ASP A 263 -28.30 12.52 -6.65
C ASP A 263 -27.46 13.29 -5.62
N GLN A 264 -26.41 12.66 -5.11
CA GLN A 264 -25.48 13.21 -4.12
C GLN A 264 -24.04 12.93 -4.56
N ARG A 265 -23.09 13.55 -3.86
CA ARG A 265 -21.64 13.43 -4.11
C ARG A 265 -21.19 11.99 -4.37
N VAL A 266 -20.50 11.81 -5.50
CA VAL A 266 -19.76 10.58 -5.83
C VAL A 266 -18.52 10.52 -4.96
N LYS A 267 -18.52 9.60 -3.99
CA LYS A 267 -17.48 9.53 -2.98
C LYS A 267 -16.26 8.76 -3.44
N LYS A 268 -16.49 7.63 -4.11
CA LYS A 268 -15.43 6.76 -4.63
C LYS A 268 -15.90 6.08 -5.91
N LEU A 269 -14.97 5.84 -6.82
CA LEU A 269 -15.22 5.13 -8.07
C LEU A 269 -14.06 4.20 -8.38
N CYS A 270 -14.34 3.11 -9.10
CA CYS A 270 -13.32 2.26 -9.66
C CYS A 270 -13.78 1.67 -10.98
N VAL A 271 -12.85 1.40 -11.88
CA VAL A 271 -13.10 0.61 -13.08
C VAL A 271 -12.60 -0.81 -12.82
N GLN A 272 -13.44 -1.79 -13.13
CA GLN A 272 -13.10 -3.20 -12.99
C GLN A 272 -13.56 -3.96 -14.24
N ARG A 273 -12.65 -4.78 -14.79
CA ARG A 273 -12.96 -5.76 -15.83
C ARG A 273 -13.62 -6.98 -15.19
N ILE A 274 -14.83 -7.32 -15.62
CA ILE A 274 -15.62 -8.49 -15.18
C ILE A 274 -16.06 -9.24 -16.45
N ASP A 275 -15.63 -10.49 -16.63
CA ASP A 275 -16.03 -11.35 -17.76
C ASP A 275 -16.02 -10.66 -19.14
N ASP A 276 -14.93 -9.94 -19.41
CA ASP A 276 -14.76 -9.20 -20.66
C ASP A 276 -15.67 -7.97 -20.86
N ILE A 277 -16.20 -7.42 -19.77
CA ILE A 277 -16.88 -6.12 -19.75
C ILE A 277 -16.13 -5.22 -18.76
N ASP A 278 -15.83 -3.99 -19.16
CA ASP A 278 -15.28 -2.98 -18.26
C ASP A 278 -16.42 -2.21 -17.62
N ILE A 279 -16.41 -2.13 -16.30
CA ILE A 279 -17.54 -1.58 -15.54
C ILE A 279 -17.04 -0.51 -14.59
N ILE A 280 -17.69 0.65 -14.64
CA ILE A 280 -17.50 1.71 -13.67
C ILE A 280 -18.41 1.42 -12.48
N ILE A 281 -17.82 1.16 -11.33
CA ILE A 281 -18.54 1.05 -10.06
C ILE A 281 -18.33 2.35 -9.31
N SER A 282 -19.42 3.03 -9.00
CA SER A 282 -19.42 4.31 -8.30
C SER A 282 -20.27 4.24 -7.04
N ILE A 283 -19.81 4.93 -6.00
CA ILE A 283 -20.46 5.01 -4.71
C ILE A 283 -20.83 6.46 -4.42
N SER A 284 -22.02 6.67 -3.88
CA SER A 284 -22.47 7.97 -3.38
C SER A 284 -22.58 8.02 -1.86
N THR A 285 -22.51 9.24 -1.34
CA THR A 285 -22.65 9.54 0.10
C THR A 285 -24.06 9.20 0.62
N ASN A 286 -25.07 9.11 -0.25
CA ASN A 286 -26.44 8.72 0.10
C ASN A 286 -26.61 7.21 0.38
N GLY A 287 -25.59 6.39 0.10
CA GLY A 287 -25.65 4.94 0.31
C GLY A 287 -25.88 4.12 -0.94
N GLU A 288 -26.01 4.77 -2.10
CA GLU A 288 -26.20 4.11 -3.39
C GLU A 288 -24.88 3.69 -4.02
N ILE A 289 -24.93 2.54 -4.70
CA ILE A 289 -23.86 1.99 -5.52
C ILE A 289 -24.43 1.78 -6.91
N HIS A 290 -23.81 2.39 -7.91
CA HIS A 290 -24.21 2.27 -9.31
C HIS A 290 -23.10 1.63 -10.14
N MET A 291 -23.49 0.74 -11.05
CA MET A 291 -22.61 0.07 -12.00
C MET A 291 -22.98 0.51 -13.41
N PHE A 292 -22.00 0.95 -14.19
CA PHE A 292 -22.19 1.41 -15.57
C PHE A 292 -21.29 0.65 -16.53
N ASP A 293 -21.81 0.30 -17.71
CA ASP A 293 -21.01 -0.31 -18.77
C ASP A 293 -20.10 0.76 -19.40
N CYS A 294 -18.81 0.49 -19.42
CA CYS A 294 -17.85 1.35 -20.09
C CYS A 294 -18.09 1.42 -21.60
N LEU A 295 -18.57 0.34 -22.24
CA LEU A 295 -18.78 0.33 -23.69
C LEU A 295 -19.85 1.33 -24.11
N ILE A 296 -20.95 1.42 -23.34
CA ILE A 296 -22.05 2.37 -23.59
C ILE A 296 -21.57 3.81 -23.41
N ILE A 297 -20.72 4.05 -22.41
CA ILE A 297 -20.25 5.41 -22.13
C ILE A 297 -19.14 5.83 -23.10
N PHE A 298 -18.22 4.92 -23.44
CA PHE A 298 -17.02 5.23 -24.21
C PHE A 298 -17.25 5.19 -25.72
N SER A 299 -18.29 4.52 -26.22
CA SER A 299 -18.68 4.65 -27.63
C SER A 299 -18.84 6.12 -28.02
N ASP A 300 -19.41 6.91 -27.11
CA ASP A 300 -19.66 8.33 -27.35
C ASP A 300 -18.38 9.15 -27.14
N VAL A 301 -17.44 8.72 -26.29
CA VAL A 301 -16.19 9.49 -26.02
C VAL A 301 -15.32 9.66 -27.26
N PHE A 302 -15.14 8.61 -28.06
CA PHE A 302 -14.17 8.62 -29.16
C PHE A 302 -14.65 9.37 -30.41
N GLU A 303 -15.90 9.83 -30.45
CA GLU A 303 -16.47 10.59 -31.57
C GLU A 303 -16.54 12.11 -31.31
N ILE A 304 -16.12 12.57 -30.13
CA ILE A 304 -16.43 13.93 -29.68
C ILE A 304 -15.38 14.95 -30.12
N GLN A 305 -15.89 16.12 -30.50
CA GLN A 305 -15.11 17.31 -30.85
C GLN A 305 -15.27 18.45 -29.83
N GLU A 306 -16.22 18.40 -28.90
CA GLU A 306 -16.47 19.41 -27.86
C GLU A 306 -17.02 18.80 -26.56
N SER A 307 -16.79 19.42 -25.40
CA SER A 307 -17.27 18.85 -24.13
C SER A 307 -18.80 18.78 -24.06
N GLN A 308 -19.34 17.62 -23.66
CA GLN A 308 -20.79 17.34 -23.71
C GLN A 308 -21.31 16.76 -22.40
N VAL A 309 -22.60 17.01 -22.13
CA VAL A 309 -23.34 16.38 -21.03
C VAL A 309 -24.26 15.32 -21.63
N LEU A 310 -23.99 14.06 -21.34
CA LEU A 310 -24.83 12.94 -21.76
C LEU A 310 -26.04 12.83 -20.82
N ASN A 311 -27.22 12.79 -21.42
CA ASN A 311 -28.47 12.55 -20.73
C ASN A 311 -28.86 11.07 -20.88
N ASP A 312 -29.70 10.58 -19.96
CA ASP A 312 -30.31 9.25 -20.03
C ASP A 312 -29.37 8.03 -19.90
N ILE A 313 -28.13 8.23 -19.42
CA ILE A 313 -27.26 7.10 -19.03
C ILE A 313 -27.82 6.42 -17.79
N LYS A 314 -28.30 5.18 -17.97
CA LYS A 314 -28.83 4.36 -16.88
C LYS A 314 -27.75 3.41 -16.36
N PRO A 315 -27.69 3.19 -15.04
CA PRO A 315 -26.83 2.14 -14.50
C PRO A 315 -27.37 0.77 -14.89
N ILE A 316 -26.49 -0.18 -15.20
CA ILE A 316 -26.83 -1.59 -15.37
C ILE A 316 -27.47 -2.11 -14.07
N TYR A 317 -26.88 -1.72 -12.94
CA TYR A 317 -27.28 -2.18 -11.63
C TYR A 317 -27.21 -1.06 -10.60
N LYS A 318 -28.25 -0.97 -9.77
CA LYS A 318 -28.37 -0.03 -8.66
C LYS A 318 -28.71 -0.77 -7.37
N VAL A 319 -27.94 -0.52 -6.32
CA VAL A 319 -28.22 -1.00 -4.96
C VAL A 319 -28.06 0.09 -3.93
N ASN A 320 -29.00 0.17 -3.00
CA ASN A 320 -28.93 1.09 -1.86
C ASN A 320 -28.64 0.31 -0.57
N THR A 321 -27.54 0.69 0.09
CA THR A 321 -27.09 0.09 1.35
C THR A 321 -27.68 0.77 2.60
N LEU A 322 -28.39 1.88 2.42
CA LEU A 322 -28.99 2.70 3.48
C LEU A 322 -27.99 3.28 4.50
N ASN A 323 -26.69 3.12 4.25
CA ASN A 323 -25.60 3.63 5.08
C ASN A 323 -24.77 4.64 4.30
N ARG A 324 -24.16 5.61 4.98
CA ARG A 324 -23.28 6.58 4.30
C ARG A 324 -21.97 5.92 3.92
N LEU A 325 -21.72 5.78 2.62
CA LEU A 325 -20.55 5.07 2.12
C LEU A 325 -19.33 6.01 1.98
N THR A 326 -18.15 5.44 2.21
CA THR A 326 -16.89 6.19 2.34
C THR A 326 -15.73 5.60 1.54
N SER A 327 -15.68 4.28 1.41
CA SER A 327 -14.65 3.56 0.65
C SER A 327 -15.24 2.40 -0.14
N LEU A 328 -14.53 2.02 -1.20
CA LEU A 328 -14.87 0.99 -2.19
C LEU A 328 -13.61 0.18 -2.47
N THR A 329 -13.74 -1.13 -2.58
CA THR A 329 -12.78 -2.02 -3.23
C THR A 329 -13.53 -3.24 -3.79
N VAL A 330 -13.02 -3.82 -4.86
CA VAL A 330 -13.62 -4.97 -5.52
C VAL A 330 -12.69 -6.16 -5.39
N TYR A 331 -13.24 -7.30 -4.98
CA TYR A 331 -12.53 -8.56 -4.89
C TYR A 331 -13.09 -9.54 -5.92
N MET A 332 -12.24 -10.00 -6.82
CA MET A 332 -12.55 -11.09 -7.73
C MET A 332 -12.15 -12.40 -7.06
N ASP A 333 -13.11 -13.30 -6.85
CA ASP A 333 -12.77 -14.62 -6.31
C ASP A 333 -12.08 -15.42 -7.41
N ALA A 334 -10.78 -15.67 -7.27
CA ALA A 334 -10.03 -16.43 -8.25
C ALA A 334 -10.71 -17.81 -8.41
N ALA A 335 -11.24 -18.07 -9.61
CA ALA A 335 -12.00 -19.27 -9.92
C ALA A 335 -11.24 -20.53 -9.47
N LYS A 336 -11.73 -21.16 -8.38
CA LYS A 336 -11.31 -22.46 -7.85
C LYS A 336 -9.81 -22.74 -7.99
N ASP A 337 -8.99 -22.04 -7.21
CA ASP A 337 -7.90 -22.77 -6.56
C ASP A 337 -8.58 -23.89 -5.75
N LYS A 338 -8.40 -25.15 -6.17
CA LYS A 338 -8.73 -26.31 -5.33
C LYS A 338 -8.27 -25.96 -3.91
N PRO A 339 -9.10 -26.17 -2.87
CA PRO A 339 -8.67 -25.90 -1.51
C PRO A 339 -7.36 -26.66 -1.28
N GLN A 340 -6.23 -25.96 -1.35
CA GLN A 340 -5.02 -26.42 -0.71
C GLN A 340 -5.42 -26.47 0.75
N LYS A 341 -5.60 -27.69 1.26
CA LYS A 341 -5.81 -27.91 2.69
C LYS A 341 -4.74 -27.08 3.39
N ASP A 342 -5.16 -26.18 4.27
CA ASP A 342 -4.33 -25.43 5.20
C ASP A 342 -3.64 -26.42 6.17
N GLN A 343 -2.82 -27.35 5.67
CA GLN A 343 -1.95 -28.23 6.45
C GLN A 343 -0.62 -27.53 6.79
N GLY A 344 -0.33 -26.38 6.18
CA GLY A 344 0.89 -25.61 6.41
C GLY A 344 1.00 -25.03 7.83
N ASP A 345 -0.09 -24.53 8.40
CA ASP A 345 -0.06 -23.83 9.69
C ASP A 345 0.15 -24.80 10.88
N ASP A 346 -0.37 -26.02 10.79
CA ASP A 346 -0.21 -27.05 11.82
C ASP A 346 1.10 -27.84 11.64
N GLU A 347 1.52 -28.15 10.41
CA GLU A 347 2.84 -28.76 10.16
C GLU A 347 3.99 -27.81 10.49
N GLU A 348 3.89 -26.51 10.23
CA GLU A 348 4.95 -25.56 10.61
C GLU A 348 5.05 -25.39 12.12
N LYS A 349 3.92 -25.35 12.84
CA LYS A 349 3.92 -25.34 14.31
C LYS A 349 4.49 -26.64 14.88
N GLU A 350 4.21 -27.78 14.26
CA GLU A 350 4.76 -29.07 14.69
C GLU A 350 6.26 -29.20 14.34
N LYS A 351 6.70 -28.67 13.19
CA LYS A 351 8.12 -28.58 12.80
C LYS A 351 8.88 -27.61 13.71
N LEU A 352 8.29 -26.47 14.09
CA LEU A 352 8.88 -25.51 15.02
C LEU A 352 9.02 -26.12 16.42
N LYS A 353 8.01 -26.85 16.91
CA LYS A 353 8.09 -27.60 18.18
C LYS A 353 9.18 -28.68 18.13
N LYS A 354 9.27 -29.46 17.05
CA LYS A 354 10.33 -30.46 16.86
C LYS A 354 11.73 -29.84 16.80
N ILE A 355 11.87 -28.65 16.21
CA ILE A 355 13.13 -27.90 16.16
C ILE A 355 13.51 -27.34 17.54
N GLU A 356 12.55 -26.85 18.33
CA GLU A 356 12.78 -26.42 19.72
C GLU A 356 13.14 -27.58 20.64
N GLU A 357 12.45 -28.72 20.52
CA GLU A 357 12.77 -29.95 21.25
C GLU A 357 14.17 -30.48 20.89
N GLU A 358 14.54 -30.47 19.61
CA GLU A 358 15.89 -30.84 19.19
C GLU A 358 16.97 -29.88 19.72
N LYS A 359 16.68 -28.56 19.77
CA LYS A 359 17.60 -27.57 20.35
C LYS A 359 17.77 -27.78 21.85
N LEU A 360 16.69 -28.08 22.57
CA LEU A 360 16.71 -28.39 24.00
C LEU A 360 17.49 -29.70 24.27
N LEU A 361 17.33 -30.70 23.40
CA LEU A 361 18.06 -31.96 23.48
C LEU A 361 19.57 -31.78 23.19
N LYS A 362 19.92 -30.95 22.20
CA LYS A 362 21.31 -30.59 21.86
C LYS A 362 21.98 -29.78 22.98
N GLN A 363 21.26 -28.88 23.65
CA GLN A 363 21.76 -28.19 24.85
C GLN A 363 22.01 -29.16 26.01
N LYS A 364 21.07 -30.06 26.32
CA LYS A 364 21.23 -31.10 27.35
C LYS A 364 22.39 -32.07 27.04
N GLN A 365 22.62 -32.39 25.76
CA GLN A 365 23.76 -33.22 25.33
C GLN A 365 25.10 -32.46 25.42
N GLN A 366 25.13 -31.15 25.16
CA GLN A 366 26.33 -30.33 25.35
C GLN A 366 26.68 -30.15 26.84
N GLU A 367 25.69 -30.05 27.73
CA GLU A 367 25.91 -30.05 29.18
C GLU A 367 26.41 -31.40 29.70
N LYS A 368 25.90 -32.53 29.16
CA LYS A 368 26.43 -33.86 29.47
C LYS A 368 27.85 -34.08 28.92
N LYS A 369 28.20 -33.51 27.76
CA LYS A 369 29.57 -33.55 27.21
C LYS A 369 30.55 -32.68 28.02
N LYS A 370 30.10 -31.58 28.65
CA LYS A 370 30.92 -30.81 29.60
C LYS A 370 31.19 -31.56 30.92
N LYS A 371 30.33 -32.50 31.32
CA LYS A 371 30.54 -33.34 32.52
C LYS A 371 31.47 -34.55 32.32
N ASN A 372 31.79 -34.95 31.08
CA ASN A 372 32.58 -36.16 30.79
C ASN A 372 33.98 -35.91 30.17
N GLN A 373 34.56 -34.73 30.32
CA GLN A 373 35.99 -34.52 30.01
C GLN A 373 36.90 -34.99 31.17
N LYS A 374 36.88 -36.28 31.48
CA LYS A 374 38.01 -36.99 32.11
C LYS A 374 37.94 -38.47 31.71
N LYS A 375 38.69 -38.83 30.67
CA LYS A 375 39.42 -40.10 30.44
C LYS A 375 39.68 -40.28 28.95
N ILE A 376 40.95 -40.22 28.59
CA ILE A 376 41.49 -40.61 27.27
C ILE A 376 41.83 -42.10 27.35
N LYS A 377 41.49 -42.87 26.32
CA LYS A 377 42.16 -44.14 25.98
C LYS A 377 42.34 -44.22 24.47
N VAL A 378 43.56 -44.53 24.07
CA VAL A 378 44.02 -44.79 22.70
C VAL A 378 44.20 -46.30 22.57
N THR A 379 43.77 -46.89 21.44
CA THR A 379 44.28 -48.18 20.98
C THR A 379 44.25 -48.22 19.44
N ILE A 380 45.32 -48.72 18.85
CA ILE A 380 45.54 -48.94 17.41
C ILE A 380 45.60 -50.46 17.21
N GLU A 381 45.04 -50.99 16.12
CA GLU A 381 45.62 -52.11 15.34
C GLU A 381 44.90 -52.30 13.98
N LYS A 382 45.69 -52.75 12.99
CA LYS A 382 45.44 -53.03 11.55
C LYS A 382 45.15 -54.53 11.36
N GLU A 383 44.81 -55.16 10.23
CA GLU A 383 44.42 -54.97 8.81
C GLU A 383 43.78 -56.34 8.41
N ASP A 384 42.91 -56.43 7.38
CA ASP A 384 42.95 -57.48 6.33
C ASP A 384 41.72 -57.45 5.38
N GLU A 385 41.97 -57.87 4.15
CA GLU A 385 41.38 -57.38 2.88
C GLU A 385 40.13 -58.12 2.36
N ALA A 386 39.29 -57.41 1.58
CA ALA A 386 38.70 -57.92 0.33
C ALA A 386 38.29 -56.75 -0.58
N LYS A 387 38.81 -56.73 -1.82
CA LYS A 387 38.70 -55.62 -2.79
C LYS A 387 37.39 -55.68 -3.58
N THR A 388 36.68 -54.55 -3.64
CA THR A 388 35.59 -54.27 -4.59
C THR A 388 35.86 -52.92 -5.25
N TYR A 389 35.75 -52.85 -6.57
CA TYR A 389 36.02 -51.65 -7.35
C TYR A 389 34.89 -50.61 -7.19
N VAL A 390 35.21 -49.42 -6.71
CA VAL A 390 34.29 -48.27 -6.60
C VAL A 390 34.96 -47.00 -7.14
N ILE A 391 34.25 -46.29 -8.01
CA ILE A 391 34.68 -45.05 -8.66
C ILE A 391 34.88 -43.94 -7.62
N ASP A 392 36.08 -43.36 -7.60
CA ASP A 392 36.64 -42.55 -6.52
C ASP A 392 36.12 -41.09 -6.50
N SER A 393 35.09 -40.84 -5.70
CA SER A 393 34.52 -39.50 -5.41
C SER A 393 35.42 -38.61 -4.54
N SER A 394 36.55 -39.12 -4.04
CA SER A 394 37.44 -38.40 -3.12
C SER A 394 38.28 -37.30 -3.80
N LYS A 395 38.58 -37.43 -5.10
CA LYS A 395 39.33 -36.40 -5.87
C LYS A 395 38.49 -35.15 -6.16
N ILE A 396 37.18 -35.31 -6.34
CA ILE A 396 36.23 -34.21 -6.57
C ILE A 396 35.95 -33.48 -5.26
N ALA A 397 35.72 -34.21 -4.17
CA ALA A 397 35.52 -33.63 -2.84
C ALA A 397 36.73 -32.81 -2.36
N LYS A 398 37.96 -33.33 -2.53
CA LYS A 398 39.19 -32.60 -2.17
C LYS A 398 39.40 -31.33 -3.03
N LYS A 399 38.97 -31.33 -4.30
CA LYS A 399 39.00 -30.14 -5.18
C LYS A 399 37.99 -29.08 -4.74
N ILE A 400 36.79 -29.49 -4.34
CA ILE A 400 35.73 -28.58 -3.87
C ILE A 400 36.11 -27.94 -2.54
N GLU A 401 36.70 -28.72 -1.62
CA GLU A 401 37.13 -28.21 -0.31
C GLU A 401 38.31 -27.22 -0.42
N LYS A 402 39.27 -27.49 -1.31
CA LYS A 402 40.35 -26.53 -1.63
C LYS A 402 39.82 -25.22 -2.24
N LYS A 403 38.79 -25.28 -3.10
CA LYS A 403 38.15 -24.08 -3.65
C LYS A 403 37.43 -23.28 -2.57
N LYS A 404 36.65 -23.92 -1.70
CA LYS A 404 35.96 -23.25 -0.57
C LYS A 404 36.95 -22.58 0.40
N LYS A 405 38.05 -23.26 0.77
CA LYS A 405 39.11 -22.69 1.64
C LYS A 405 39.81 -21.47 1.01
N LYS A 406 40.04 -21.47 -0.31
CA LYS A 406 40.59 -20.29 -1.01
C LYS A 406 39.62 -19.11 -1.04
N GLN A 407 38.32 -19.37 -1.21
CA GLN A 407 37.30 -18.33 -1.25
C GLN A 407 37.11 -17.66 0.13
N LEU A 408 37.13 -18.46 1.20
CA LEU A 408 37.06 -17.97 2.58
C LEU A 408 38.26 -17.07 2.95
N LYS A 409 39.48 -17.47 2.56
CA LYS A 409 40.68 -16.64 2.76
C LYS A 409 40.64 -15.32 1.99
N LYS A 410 40.01 -15.29 0.81
CA LYS A 410 39.81 -14.06 0.02
C LYS A 410 38.83 -13.10 0.72
N GLN A 411 37.73 -13.63 1.25
CA GLN A 411 36.74 -12.84 2.00
C GLN A 411 37.31 -12.26 3.30
N GLN A 412 38.10 -13.05 4.05
CA GLN A 412 38.77 -12.58 5.26
C GLN A 412 39.80 -11.47 4.98
N LYS A 413 40.58 -11.57 3.90
CA LYS A 413 41.51 -10.49 3.49
C LYS A 413 40.76 -9.22 3.08
N ALA A 414 39.65 -9.34 2.35
CA ALA A 414 38.84 -8.18 1.96
C ALA A 414 38.20 -7.47 3.17
N ALA A 415 37.76 -8.23 4.18
CA ALA A 415 37.24 -7.67 5.43
C ALA A 415 38.31 -6.92 6.24
N MET A 416 39.54 -7.45 6.29
CA MET A 416 40.66 -6.81 6.99
C MET A 416 41.06 -5.48 6.33
N VAL A 417 41.08 -5.41 4.99
CA VAL A 417 41.37 -4.17 4.25
C VAL A 417 40.29 -3.11 4.48
N LYS A 418 39.01 -3.49 4.52
CA LYS A 418 37.91 -2.56 4.85
C LYS A 418 38.03 -2.01 6.28
N GLY A 419 38.44 -2.85 7.23
CA GLY A 419 38.68 -2.42 8.62
C GLY A 419 39.81 -1.38 8.74
N GLN A 420 40.92 -1.59 8.02
CA GLN A 420 42.03 -0.63 8.00
C GLN A 420 41.67 0.71 7.36
N GLN A 421 40.86 0.71 6.30
CA GLN A 421 40.37 1.94 5.66
C GLN A 421 39.44 2.73 6.59
N GLN A 422 38.57 2.06 7.35
CA GLN A 422 37.70 2.72 8.34
C GLN A 422 38.50 3.33 9.49
N GLN A 423 39.54 2.66 9.98
CA GLN A 423 40.42 3.21 11.02
C GLN A 423 41.19 4.45 10.54
N GLN A 424 41.70 4.44 9.30
CA GLN A 424 42.37 5.62 8.73
C GLN A 424 41.41 6.81 8.55
N GLN A 425 40.15 6.56 8.17
CA GLN A 425 39.13 7.61 8.07
C GLN A 425 38.80 8.22 9.45
N GLN A 426 38.69 7.39 10.49
CA GLN A 426 38.46 7.88 11.86
C GLN A 426 39.63 8.71 12.39
N GLN A 427 40.88 8.32 12.11
CA GLN A 427 42.06 9.11 12.49
C GLN A 427 42.11 10.46 11.77
N LYS A 428 41.79 10.51 10.47
CA LYS A 428 41.69 11.79 9.72
C LYS A 428 40.61 12.70 10.30
N PHE A 429 39.48 12.14 10.71
CA PHE A 429 38.38 12.90 11.31
C PHE A 429 38.76 13.49 12.69
N GLN A 430 39.53 12.74 13.49
CA GLN A 430 40.05 13.24 14.78
C GLN A 430 41.08 14.36 14.59
N GLN A 431 41.97 14.25 13.59
CA GLN A 431 42.93 15.32 13.27
C GLN A 431 42.25 16.59 12.78
N GLN A 432 41.17 16.49 11.98
CA GLN A 432 40.38 17.65 11.56
C GLN A 432 39.69 18.34 12.75
N LYS A 433 39.16 17.58 13.71
CA LYS A 433 38.59 18.15 14.94
C LYS A 433 39.64 18.86 15.81
N GLN A 434 40.86 18.34 15.88
CA GLN A 434 41.94 18.99 16.62
C GLN A 434 42.36 20.31 15.95
N LYS A 435 42.41 20.38 14.61
CA LYS A 435 42.68 21.62 13.89
C LYS A 435 41.58 22.67 14.08
N GLN A 436 40.31 22.27 14.04
CA GLN A 436 39.19 23.20 14.31
C GLN A 436 39.16 23.74 15.74
N ASN A 437 39.70 23.01 16.71
CA ASN A 437 39.79 23.48 18.10
C ASN A 437 40.97 24.43 18.35
N GLN A 438 41.95 24.52 17.45
CA GLN A 438 43.06 25.46 17.56
C GLN A 438 42.74 26.85 16.94
N GLU A 439 41.67 26.98 16.15
CA GLU A 439 41.30 28.21 15.42
C GLU A 439 40.17 29.04 16.08
N LYS A 440 39.90 28.92 17.39
CA LYS A 440 39.00 29.86 18.08
C LYS A 440 39.78 30.96 18.83
N PRO A 441 39.66 32.25 18.46
CA PRO A 441 40.26 33.35 19.22
C PRO A 441 39.46 33.68 20.48
N GLN A 442 40.19 34.08 21.52
CA GLN A 442 39.69 34.66 22.76
C GLN A 442 38.94 35.98 22.49
N GLN A 443 37.64 36.01 22.73
CA GLN A 443 36.91 37.24 23.06
C GLN A 443 35.85 36.95 24.11
N GLN A 444 36.17 37.28 25.36
CA GLN A 444 35.20 37.68 26.37
C GLN A 444 35.98 38.22 27.57
N ASN A 445 35.94 39.56 27.75
CA ASN A 445 35.93 40.21 29.07
C ASN A 445 35.84 41.73 28.88
N GLN A 446 34.62 42.30 28.93
CA GLN A 446 34.36 43.56 29.62
C GLN A 446 32.92 43.54 30.21
N PRO A 447 32.70 44.15 31.39
CA PRO A 447 31.46 43.98 32.16
C PRO A 447 30.42 45.09 31.92
N ASN A 448 29.15 44.67 32.04
CA ASN A 448 27.93 45.49 32.06
C ASN A 448 27.98 46.66 33.07
N LYS A 449 27.64 47.87 32.62
CA LYS A 449 27.03 48.91 33.47
C LYS A 449 25.96 49.72 32.72
N GLN A 450 24.78 49.70 33.33
CA GLN A 450 23.79 50.79 33.42
C GLN A 450 22.83 51.03 32.24
N GLN A 451 21.67 50.38 32.34
CA GLN A 451 20.38 51.02 32.09
C GLN A 451 20.16 52.14 33.13
N ASN A 452 19.93 53.39 32.68
CA ASN A 452 18.94 54.25 33.31
C ASN A 452 18.69 55.54 32.50
N LYS A 453 17.41 55.96 32.50
CA LYS A 453 16.83 57.25 32.07
C LYS A 453 16.38 57.38 30.62
N GLN A 454 15.14 56.94 30.40
CA GLN A 454 14.17 57.75 29.66
C GLN A 454 13.88 59.04 30.44
N LYS A 455 14.02 60.21 29.79
CA LYS A 455 13.16 61.39 30.01
C LYS A 455 13.34 62.40 28.87
N LYS A 456 12.21 62.62 28.19
CA LYS A 456 11.68 63.91 27.70
C LYS A 456 12.34 64.62 26.50
N SER A 457 11.43 64.90 25.56
CA SER A 457 11.27 66.15 24.78
C SER A 457 12.20 66.31 23.56
N VAL A 458 11.80 66.85 22.40
CA VAL A 458 10.78 67.86 22.06
C VAL A 458 10.30 67.61 20.61
N ARG A 459 9.04 67.95 20.32
CA ARG A 459 8.47 68.15 18.99
C ARG A 459 8.35 69.67 18.74
N PHE A 460 8.82 70.15 17.60
CA PHE A 460 8.41 71.37 16.87
C PHE A 460 8.51 70.94 15.39
N GLN A 461 7.57 71.19 14.48
CA GLN A 461 6.50 72.18 14.39
C GLN A 461 5.10 71.55 14.35
#